data_AF-A0A2N5F4S9-F1
#
_entry.id   AF-A0A2N5F4S9-F1
#
_cell.length_a   1.000
_cell.length_b   1.000
_cell.length_c   1.000
_cell.angle_alpha   90.00
_cell.angle_beta   90.00
_cell.angle_gamma   90.00
#
_symmetry.space_group_name_H-M   'P 1'
#
loop_
_entity.id
_entity.type
_entity.pdbx_description
1 polymer ?
#
loop_
_entity_poly.entity_id
_entity_poly.type
_entity_poly.pdbx_seq_one_letter_code
_entity_poly.pdbx_strand_id
1 'polypeptide(L)' 'MIKDSPNPPETLFTVRADLDTETLLANASQDLAAINDIATHLAFEVNGAQRNIALGICRMLEGVQLLVDKALNTAYPAA' A
#
# COMPACT_ATOMS: atom_id res chain seq x y z
N MET A 1 26.26 -26.86 8.71
CA MET A 1 25.59 -27.30 7.48
C MET A 1 24.12 -26.99 7.64
N ILE A 2 23.60 -25.99 6.93
CA ILE A 2 22.15 -25.71 6.90
C ILE A 2 21.55 -26.81 6.02
N LYS A 3 20.61 -27.58 6.59
CA LYS A 3 19.91 -28.63 5.86
C LYS A 3 18.82 -27.94 5.05
N ASP A 4 18.91 -28.02 3.72
CA ASP A 4 17.86 -27.51 2.85
C ASP A 4 16.54 -28.23 3.16
N SER A 5 15.50 -27.45 3.46
CA SER A 5 14.15 -27.97 3.64
C SER A 5 13.66 -28.50 2.29
N PRO A 6 13.10 -29.73 2.23
CA PRO A 6 12.70 -30.36 0.97
C PRO A 6 11.54 -29.65 0.25
N ASN A 7 10.96 -28.61 0.87
CA ASN A 7 9.96 -27.74 0.27
C ASN A 7 10.34 -26.28 0.56
N PRO A 8 11.13 -25.61 -0.29
CA PRO A 8 11.41 -24.20 -0.13
C PRO A 8 10.09 -23.42 -0.20
N PRO A 9 9.88 -22.39 0.63
CA PRO A 9 8.69 -21.55 0.51
C PRO A 9 8.68 -20.89 -0.88
N GLU A 10 7.61 -21.11 -1.65
CA GLU A 10 7.46 -20.53 -3.00
C GLU A 10 7.30 -19.00 -2.97
N THR A 11 6.94 -18.43 -1.83
CA THR A 11 6.74 -16.99 -1.65
C THR A 11 7.52 -16.44 -0.45
N LEU A 12 8.09 -15.24 -0.60
CA LEU A 12 8.74 -14.52 0.49
C LEU A 12 7.73 -13.90 1.48
N PHE A 13 6.52 -13.61 1.00
CA PHE A 13 5.45 -13.01 1.79
C PHE A 13 4.16 -13.79 1.59
N THR A 14 3.33 -13.85 2.64
CA THR A 14 1.98 -14.40 2.60
C THR A 14 1.07 -13.55 3.49
N VAL A 15 -0.18 -13.38 3.08
CA VAL A 15 -1.20 -12.76 3.93
C VAL A 15 -1.75 -13.84 4.85
N ARG A 16 -1.76 -13.55 6.15
CA ARG A 16 -2.34 -14.44 7.16
C ARG A 16 -3.83 -14.63 6.91
N ALA A 17 -4.26 -15.89 6.83
CA ALA A 17 -5.65 -16.25 6.52
C ALA A 17 -6.66 -15.90 7.62
N ASP A 18 -6.17 -15.65 8.84
CA ASP A 18 -6.98 -15.33 10.02
C ASP A 18 -7.12 -13.82 10.29
N LEU A 19 -6.62 -12.96 9.39
CA LEU A 19 -6.78 -11.51 9.52
C LEU A 19 -8.19 -11.08 9.11
N ASP A 20 -8.76 -10.17 9.89
CA ASP A 20 -10.01 -9.52 9.54
C ASP A 20 -9.83 -8.47 8.43
N THR A 21 -10.94 -8.14 7.78
CA THR A 21 -10.96 -7.14 6.72
C THR A 21 -10.50 -5.76 7.21
N GLU A 22 -10.74 -5.43 8.48
CA GLU A 22 -10.28 -4.18 9.11
C GLU A 22 -8.77 -4.08 9.07
N THR A 23 -8.07 -5.11 9.56
CA THR A 23 -6.61 -5.16 9.62
C THR A 23 -6.02 -5.10 8.21
N LEU A 24 -6.62 -5.80 7.24
CA LEU A 24 -6.17 -5.79 5.85
C LEU A 24 -6.30 -4.40 5.23
N LEU A 25 -7.47 -3.76 5.38
CA LEU A 25 -7.73 -2.42 4.82
C LEU A 25 -6.93 -1.34 5.55
N ALA A 26 -6.72 -1.46 6.87
CA ALA A 26 -5.89 -0.55 7.64
C ALA A 26 -4.42 -0.63 7.22
N ASN A 27 -3.88 -1.83 6.99
CA ASN A 27 -2.53 -2.00 6.44
C ASN A 27 -2.42 -1.41 5.03
N ALA A 28 -3.39 -1.71 4.15
CA ALA A 28 -3.42 -1.14 2.80
C ALA A 28 -3.46 0.40 2.82
N SER A 29 -4.26 0.99 3.72
CA SER A 29 -4.31 2.43 3.94
C SER A 29 -2.96 3.01 4.40
N GLN A 30 -2.26 2.32 5.31
CA GLN A 30 -0.96 2.75 5.79
C GLN A 30 0.11 2.68 4.69
N ASP A 31 0.11 1.61 3.89
CA ASP A 31 1.02 1.46 2.75
C ASP A 31 0.76 2.54 1.70
N LEU A 32 -0.51 2.83 1.38
CA LEU A 32 -0.87 3.89 0.42
C LEU A 32 -0.42 5.27 0.90
N ALA A 33 -0.59 5.58 2.18
CA ALA A 33 -0.08 6.82 2.77
C ALA A 33 1.44 6.91 2.65
N ALA A 34 2.17 5.84 2.98
CA ALA A 34 3.62 5.79 2.86
C ALA A 34 4.10 5.95 1.41
N ILE A 35 3.45 5.28 0.45
CA ILE A 35 3.78 5.41 -0.98
C ILE A 35 3.49 6.83 -1.48
N ASN A 36 2.40 7.45 -1.01
CA ASN A 36 2.08 8.82 -1.37
C ASN A 36 3.16 9.81 -0.89
N ASP A 37 3.68 9.62 0.33
CA ASP A 37 4.79 10.43 0.85
C ASP A 37 6.06 10.23 0.01
N ILE A 38 6.38 8.99 -0.37
CA ILE A 38 7.53 8.68 -1.23
C ILE A 38 7.37 9.32 -2.62
N ALA A 39 6.20 9.19 -3.24
CA ALA A 39 5.92 9.74 -4.57
C ALA A 39 5.94 11.27 -4.55
N THR A 40 5.41 11.87 -3.48
CA THR A 40 5.42 13.32 -3.26
C THR A 40 6.85 13.81 -3.08
N HIS A 41 7.65 13.14 -2.24
CA HIS A 41 9.06 13.46 -2.07
C HIS A 41 9.81 13.38 -3.41
N LEU A 42 9.62 12.31 -4.18
CA LEU A 42 10.21 12.17 -5.52
C LEU A 42 9.81 13.31 -6.45
N ALA A 43 8.55 13.76 -6.43
CA ALA A 43 8.08 14.86 -7.27
C ALA A 43 8.84 16.18 -7.00
N PHE A 44 9.30 16.40 -5.77
CA PHE A 44 10.14 17.55 -5.42
C PHE A 44 11.60 17.39 -5.85
N GLU A 45 12.13 16.17 -5.88
CA GLU A 45 13.52 15.88 -6.28
C GLU A 45 13.73 15.92 -7.81
N VAL A 46 12.69 15.71 -8.60
CA VAL A 46 12.77 15.72 -10.08
C VAL A 46 12.15 16.97 -10.71
N ASN A 47 12.46 17.21 -11.99
CA ASN A 47 11.99 18.36 -12.76
C ASN A 47 11.34 17.94 -14.08
N GLY A 48 10.67 18.88 -14.75
CA GLY A 48 10.12 18.69 -16.09
C GLY A 48 9.05 17.59 -16.17
N ALA A 49 9.11 16.78 -17.22
CA ALA A 49 8.12 15.72 -17.47
C ALA A 49 8.08 14.67 -16.36
N GLN A 50 9.22 14.35 -15.74
CA GLN A 50 9.32 13.38 -14.65
C GLN A 50 8.57 13.85 -13.41
N ARG A 51 8.59 15.15 -13.10
CA ARG A 51 7.78 15.71 -12.01
C ARG A 51 6.29 15.51 -12.29
N ASN A 52 5.85 15.77 -13.51
CA ASN A 52 4.45 15.61 -13.88
C ASN A 52 4.00 14.14 -13.76
N ILE A 53 4.88 13.20 -14.10
CA ILE A 53 4.61 11.76 -13.90
C ILE A 53 4.47 11.44 -12.41
N ALA A 54 5.41 11.90 -11.56
CA ALA A 54 5.35 11.68 -10.11
C ALA A 54 4.10 12.28 -9.47
N LEU A 55 3.72 13.51 -9.86
CA LEU A 55 2.47 14.14 -9.42
C LEU A 55 1.22 13.38 -9.91
N GLY A 56 1.26 12.82 -11.13
CA GLY A 56 0.22 11.95 -11.64
C GLY A 56 0.03 10.69 -10.77
N ILE A 57 1.12 10.10 -10.29
CA ILE A 57 1.09 8.98 -9.35
C ILE A 57 0.46 9.41 -8.02
N CYS A 58 0.91 10.53 -7.43
CA CYS A 58 0.32 11.07 -6.20
C CYS A 58 -1.20 11.24 -6.33
N ARG A 59 -1.64 11.82 -7.46
CA ARG A 59 -3.07 12.03 -7.72
C ARG A 59 -3.86 10.72 -7.79
N MET A 60 -3.30 9.67 -8.37
CA MET A 60 -3.94 8.35 -8.40
C MET A 60 -3.98 7.72 -6.99
N LEU A 61 -2.90 7.85 -6.22
CA LEU A 61 -2.82 7.32 -4.86
C LEU A 61 -3.84 7.98 -3.93
N GLU A 62 -4.02 9.30 -3.99
CA GLU A 62 -5.09 10.00 -3.26
C GLU A 62 -6.47 9.40 -3.56
N GLY A 63 -6.74 9.10 -4.84
CA GLY A 63 -8.00 8.47 -5.25
C GLY A 63 -8.18 7.07 -4.68
N VAL A 64 -7.12 6.25 -4.72
CA VAL A 64 -7.15 4.88 -4.15
C VAL A 64 -7.30 4.92 -2.63
N GLN A 65 -6.60 5.84 -1.95
CA GLN A 65 -6.72 6.05 -0.51
C GLN A 65 -8.16 6.32 -0.11
N LEU A 66 -8.86 7.24 -0.79
CA LEU A 66 -10.26 7.54 -0.51
C LEU A 66 -11.18 6.32 -0.71
N LEU A 67 -10.90 5.47 -1.71
CA LEU A 67 -11.65 4.24 -1.92
C LEU A 67 -11.43 3.22 -0.80
N VAL A 68 -10.18 3.06 -0.35
CA VAL A 68 -9.83 2.17 0.77
C VAL A 68 -10.43 2.68 2.07
N ASP A 69 -10.30 3.97 2.37
CA ASP A 69 -10.91 4.60 3.55
C ASP A 69 -12.42 4.43 3.53
N LYS A 70 -13.06 4.59 2.36
CA LYS A 70 -14.50 4.37 2.23
C LYS A 70 -14.86 2.90 2.46
N ALA A 71 -14.09 1.95 1.93
CA ALA A 71 -14.30 0.52 2.14
C ALA A 71 -14.16 0.16 3.63
N LEU A 72 -13.12 0.67 4.29
CA LEU A 72 -12.87 0.48 5.71
C LEU A 72 -14.05 1.00 6.55
N ASN A 73 -14.44 2.26 6.34
CA ASN A 73 -15.57 2.88 7.05
C ASN A 73 -16.93 2.19 6.77
N THR A 74 -17.09 1.58 5.60
CA THR A 74 -18.33 0.86 5.25
C THR A 74 -18.39 -0.51 5.92
N ALA A 75 -17.24 -1.21 6.00
CA ALA A 75 -17.13 -2.49 6.69
C ALA A 75 -17.12 -2.33 8.22
N TYR A 76 -16.55 -1.23 8.71
CA TYR A 76 -16.34 -0.92 10.12
C TYR A 76 -16.70 0.56 10.39
N PRO A 77 -17.99 0.89 10.52
CA PRO A 77 -18.41 2.25 10.80
C PRO A 77 -17.97 2.67 12.20
N ALA A 78 -17.43 3.88 12.32
CA ALA A 78 -17.20 4.50 13.63
C ALA A 78 -18.55 4.63 14.36
N ALA A 79 -18.56 4.27 15.65
CA ALA A 79 -19.75 4.33 16.51
C ALA A 79 -20.28 5.76 16.71
#